data_AF-A0A084QZE6-F1
#
_entry.id   AF-A0A084QZE6-F1
#
_cell.length_a   1.000
_cell.length_b   1.000
_cell.length_c   1.000
_cell.angle_alpha   90.00
_cell.angle_beta   90.00
_cell.angle_gamma   90.00
#
_symmetry.space_group_name_H-M   'P 1'
#
loop_
_entity.id
_entity.type
_entity.pdbx_description
1 polymer ?
#
loop_
_entity_poly.entity_id
_entity_poly.type
_entity_poly.pdbx_seq_one_letter_code
_entity_poly.pdbx_strand_id
1 'polypeptide(L)'
;MGENNNNNNNNNKNNNENNSRTAEGAAWPPPNAPSLPAVPLQRTSCDEASRITSHPPPPSGLHMQTCTYAHHDGIALQCDVYAGPDFPQHLPVFLYFHAGGLVAWDRKHVPPWLVQVCSPLWRAWDGRCLSDIMTYASRGGFFLAALLAHERLSCLVALVSIYGIPSFQHEFFRSSTMLTPEPIASDAMKRHEEGPMTAWVSEAGEPEVFLVQMLNPDGSRNRDYVPIVEEHSSVGGEGDKELGLRRGLLYEYYVYNNSFPELVHPVDPGFNEPTKENLGWRLCWPPTVVIHGRDDVDFPLGGSLWMRDAILEDKVRVFIAEGKGHLFELGLFLEEGNGGMDVVKRAIEALDEMVQSVV
;
A
#
# COMPACT_ATOMS: atom_id res chain seq x y z
N MET A 1 19.80 0.31 -65.70
CA MET A 1 20.44 1.63 -65.87
C MET A 1 19.76 2.58 -64.89
N GLY A 2 20.32 3.03 -63.78
CA GLY A 2 21.58 2.82 -63.07
C GLY A 2 21.35 3.41 -61.68
N GLU A 3 21.84 2.71 -60.65
CA GLU A 3 21.83 3.14 -59.26
C GLU A 3 22.67 4.41 -59.08
N ASN A 4 22.32 5.25 -58.11
CA ASN A 4 23.29 6.20 -57.54
C ASN A 4 23.11 6.27 -56.03
N ASN A 5 24.03 5.58 -55.35
CA ASN A 5 24.46 5.81 -53.98
C ASN A 5 25.06 7.21 -53.86
N ASN A 6 24.84 7.88 -52.74
CA ASN A 6 25.87 8.75 -52.19
C ASN A 6 25.84 8.76 -50.66
N ASN A 7 26.89 8.17 -50.10
CA ASN A 7 27.32 8.29 -48.72
C ASN A 7 27.70 9.74 -48.41
N ASN A 8 27.37 10.22 -47.21
CA ASN A 8 28.16 11.27 -46.59
C ASN A 8 28.39 10.93 -45.11
N ASN A 9 29.62 10.54 -44.84
CA ASN A 9 30.23 10.37 -43.53
C ASN A 9 30.97 11.68 -43.26
N ASN A 10 30.75 12.34 -42.11
CA ASN A 10 31.77 13.24 -41.59
C ASN A 10 31.74 13.30 -40.06
N ASN A 11 32.93 13.01 -39.52
CA ASN A 11 33.36 13.11 -38.15
C ASN A 11 33.14 14.51 -37.57
N ASN A 12 32.81 14.59 -36.28
CA ASN A 12 33.37 15.66 -35.46
C ASN A 12 33.75 15.15 -34.07
N LYS A 13 35.06 15.13 -33.82
CA LYS A 13 35.73 14.88 -32.54
C LYS A 13 36.14 16.23 -31.95
N ASN A 14 36.03 16.29 -30.62
CA ASN A 14 36.82 17.10 -29.67
C ASN A 14 36.52 18.60 -29.51
N ASN A 15 36.16 18.95 -28.27
CA ASN A 15 36.82 19.89 -27.32
C ASN A 15 35.78 20.13 -26.21
N ASN A 16 35.81 19.55 -25.01
CA ASN A 16 36.80 19.50 -23.92
C ASN A 16 37.56 20.81 -23.67
N GLU A 17 37.04 21.63 -22.75
CA GLU A 17 37.83 22.55 -21.94
C GLU A 17 37.12 22.84 -20.59
N ASN A 18 37.71 22.27 -19.54
CA ASN A 18 38.01 22.86 -18.24
C ASN A 18 36.95 23.72 -17.51
N ASN A 19 36.45 23.18 -16.39
CA ASN A 19 36.39 23.96 -15.16
C ASN A 19 36.59 23.07 -13.92
N SER A 20 37.85 22.91 -13.53
CA SER A 20 38.28 22.31 -12.27
C SER A 20 38.14 23.35 -11.14
N ARG A 21 37.21 23.14 -10.22
CA ARG A 21 37.28 23.71 -8.87
C ARG A 21 37.44 22.60 -7.86
N THR A 22 38.59 22.66 -7.21
CA THR A 22 39.00 21.90 -6.03
C THR A 22 38.01 22.11 -4.87
N ALA A 23 37.47 21.01 -4.34
CA ALA A 23 36.90 20.97 -3.00
C ALA A 23 37.67 19.90 -2.21
N GLU A 24 38.54 20.37 -1.34
CA GLU A 24 39.25 19.57 -0.36
C GLU A 24 38.29 19.07 0.73
N GLY A 25 38.42 17.79 1.06
CA GLY A 25 38.39 17.25 2.42
C GLY A 25 37.24 17.61 3.35
N ALA A 26 36.24 16.73 3.42
CA ALA A 26 35.60 16.38 4.70
C ALA A 26 35.20 14.90 4.65
N ALA A 27 36.03 14.05 5.26
CA ALA A 27 35.65 12.67 5.57
C ALA A 27 34.54 12.71 6.62
N TRP A 28 33.34 12.27 6.25
CA TRP A 28 32.22 12.12 7.16
C TRP A 28 32.49 10.94 8.11
N PRO A 29 32.26 11.09 9.44
CA PRO A 29 32.39 9.99 10.37
C PRO A 29 31.27 8.95 10.14
N PRO A 30 31.47 7.68 10.51
CA PRO A 30 30.44 6.66 10.42
C PRO A 30 29.25 7.00 11.33
N PRO A 31 28.01 6.57 10.98
CA PRO A 31 26.83 6.88 11.77
C PRO A 31 26.82 6.04 13.05
N ASN A 32 27.20 6.67 14.16
CA ASN A 32 26.74 6.24 15.48
C ASN A 32 25.33 6.81 15.67
N ALA A 33 24.32 6.10 15.17
CA ALA A 33 22.94 6.38 15.55
C ALA A 33 22.74 6.01 17.02
N PRO A 34 22.26 6.92 17.89
CA PRO A 34 21.81 6.53 19.21
C PRO A 34 20.59 5.61 19.04
N SER A 35 20.67 4.41 19.60
CA SER A 35 19.52 3.52 19.74
C SER A 35 18.37 4.29 20.38
N LEU A 36 17.25 4.45 19.66
CA LEU A 36 16.01 4.94 20.25
C LEU A 36 15.66 4.04 21.45
N PRO A 37 15.25 4.62 22.60
CA PRO A 37 14.82 3.80 23.72
C PRO A 37 13.61 2.99 23.26
N ALA A 38 13.72 1.67 23.34
CA ALA A 38 12.60 0.76 23.15
C ALA A 38 11.51 1.16 24.14
N VAL A 39 10.42 1.77 23.66
CA VAL A 39 9.21 1.93 24.44
C VAL A 39 8.69 0.51 24.64
N PRO A 40 8.60 -0.01 25.87
CA PRO A 40 8.02 -1.33 26.08
C PRO A 40 6.56 -1.25 25.64
N LEU A 41 6.23 -1.89 24.52
CA LEU A 41 4.86 -2.29 24.25
C LEU A 41 4.44 -3.17 25.43
N GLN A 42 3.70 -2.58 26.37
CA GLN A 42 2.99 -3.35 27.38
C GLN A 42 2.10 -4.32 26.61
N ARG A 43 2.51 -5.60 26.59
CA ARG A 43 1.65 -6.69 26.17
C ARG A 43 0.50 -6.71 27.18
N THR A 44 -0.61 -6.05 26.85
CA THR A 44 -1.88 -6.42 27.45
C THR A 44 -2.08 -7.89 27.13
N SER A 45 -2.33 -8.70 28.17
CA SER A 45 -2.54 -10.13 27.97
C SER A 45 -3.75 -10.33 27.05
N CYS A 46 -3.76 -11.45 26.32
CA CYS A 46 -4.87 -11.86 25.47
C CYS A 46 -6.20 -12.06 26.24
N ASP A 47 -6.26 -11.78 27.54
CA ASP A 47 -7.41 -11.96 28.41
C ASP A 47 -8.33 -10.72 28.51
N GLU A 48 -7.93 -9.56 27.96
CA GLU A 48 -8.78 -8.36 27.95
C GLU A 48 -9.80 -8.34 26.80
N ALA A 49 -9.61 -9.17 25.76
CA ALA A 49 -10.58 -9.34 24.68
C ALA A 49 -11.87 -10.08 25.10
N SER A 50 -11.86 -10.73 26.28
CA SER A 50 -12.98 -11.52 26.79
C SER A 50 -13.98 -10.71 27.64
N ARG A 51 -13.78 -9.40 27.82
CA ARG A 51 -14.72 -8.51 28.53
C ARG A 51 -15.55 -7.65 27.58
N ILE A 52 -16.18 -8.29 26.61
CA ILE A 52 -17.24 -7.68 25.81
C ILE A 52 -18.59 -8.11 26.43
N THR A 53 -19.17 -7.21 27.22
CA THR A 53 -20.46 -7.44 27.90
C THR A 53 -21.63 -7.42 26.91
N SER A 54 -22.46 -8.48 26.96
CA SER A 54 -23.84 -8.56 26.46
C SER A 54 -24.17 -7.72 25.22
N HIS A 55 -23.63 -8.11 24.08
CA HIS A 55 -24.11 -7.60 22.80
C HIS A 55 -25.42 -8.30 22.38
N PRO A 56 -26.29 -7.60 21.62
CA PRO A 56 -27.38 -8.26 20.91
C PRO A 56 -26.86 -9.44 20.09
N PRO A 57 -27.70 -10.45 19.78
CA PRO A 57 -27.28 -11.56 18.93
C PRO A 57 -26.63 -11.00 17.66
N PRO A 58 -25.50 -11.59 17.22
CA PRO A 58 -24.78 -11.08 16.07
C PRO A 58 -25.72 -10.98 14.87
N PRO A 59 -25.67 -9.89 14.10
CA PRO A 59 -26.46 -9.77 12.89
C PRO A 59 -26.20 -10.98 11.99
N SER A 60 -27.24 -11.47 11.31
CA SER A 60 -27.09 -12.52 10.31
C SER A 60 -26.26 -11.97 9.14
N GLY A 61 -25.12 -12.61 8.84
CA GLY A 61 -24.24 -12.25 7.72
C GLY A 61 -23.04 -11.37 8.09
N LEU A 62 -22.36 -10.88 7.05
CA LEU A 62 -21.22 -9.97 7.15
C LEU A 62 -21.65 -8.64 7.81
N HIS A 63 -20.88 -8.19 8.79
CA HIS A 63 -21.04 -6.90 9.45
C HIS A 63 -19.68 -6.24 9.67
N MET A 64 -19.71 -4.93 9.92
CA MET A 64 -18.53 -4.12 10.19
C MET A 64 -18.69 -3.36 11.51
N GLN A 65 -17.62 -3.32 12.29
CA GLN A 65 -17.51 -2.54 13.53
C GLN A 65 -16.22 -1.72 13.50
N THR A 66 -16.30 -0.43 13.78
CA THR A 66 -15.12 0.40 14.05
C THR A 66 -14.63 0.19 15.48
N CYS A 67 -13.34 -0.10 15.64
CA CYS A 67 -12.65 -0.26 16.91
C CYS A 67 -11.50 0.74 17.04
N THR A 68 -11.39 1.42 18.17
CA THR A 68 -10.18 2.21 18.52
C THR A 68 -9.20 1.31 19.25
N TYR A 69 -7.99 1.14 18.72
CA TYR A 69 -6.98 0.25 19.31
C TYR A 69 -5.80 0.99 19.97
N ALA A 70 -5.59 2.27 19.62
CA ALA A 70 -4.55 3.09 20.23
C ALA A 70 -4.89 4.59 20.15
N HIS A 71 -4.17 5.41 20.91
CA HIS A 71 -4.17 6.85 20.78
C HIS A 71 -2.72 7.34 20.62
N HIS A 72 -2.49 8.29 19.73
CA HIS A 72 -1.19 8.91 19.53
C HIS A 72 -1.38 10.43 19.41
N ASP A 73 -0.79 11.20 20.33
CA ASP A 73 -0.91 12.67 20.39
C ASP A 73 -2.35 13.20 20.27
N GLY A 74 -3.28 12.53 20.95
CA GLY A 74 -4.70 12.88 20.93
C GLY A 74 -5.48 12.38 19.70
N ILE A 75 -4.82 11.72 18.75
CA ILE A 75 -5.44 11.11 17.58
C ILE A 75 -5.81 9.66 17.90
N ALA A 76 -7.08 9.31 17.75
CA ALA A 76 -7.55 7.93 17.89
C ALA A 76 -7.17 7.12 16.65
N LEU A 77 -6.43 6.03 16.85
CA LEU A 77 -6.11 5.08 15.80
C LEU A 77 -7.21 4.02 15.75
N GLN A 78 -7.94 4.00 14.64
CA GLN A 78 -9.14 3.19 14.44
C GLN A 78 -8.94 2.15 13.33
N CYS A 79 -9.60 1.01 13.48
CA CYS A 79 -9.66 -0.05 12.48
C CYS A 79 -11.12 -0.48 12.30
N ASP A 80 -11.53 -0.76 11.08
CA ASP A 80 -12.83 -1.37 10.79
C ASP A 80 -12.65 -2.89 10.73
N VAL A 81 -13.36 -3.59 11.61
CA VAL A 81 -13.33 -5.05 11.74
C VAL A 81 -14.55 -5.61 11.00
N TYR A 82 -14.28 -6.42 9.98
CA TYR A 82 -15.29 -7.15 9.23
C TYR A 82 -15.41 -8.57 9.78
N ALA A 83 -16.61 -8.98 10.17
CA ALA A 83 -16.86 -10.29 10.75
C ALA A 83 -18.25 -10.81 10.36
N GLY A 84 -18.50 -12.10 10.57
CA GLY A 84 -19.80 -12.71 10.35
C GLY A 84 -19.91 -14.05 11.10
N PRO A 85 -21.12 -14.54 11.38
CA PRO A 85 -21.31 -15.80 12.12
C PRO A 85 -20.71 -17.01 11.39
N ASP A 86 -20.60 -16.92 10.07
CA ASP A 86 -20.10 -18.00 9.21
C ASP A 86 -18.58 -17.94 8.99
N PHE A 87 -17.87 -16.94 9.54
CA PHE A 87 -16.41 -16.88 9.47
C PHE A 87 -15.80 -17.96 10.40
N PRO A 88 -15.04 -18.93 9.87
CA PRO A 88 -14.43 -19.95 10.70
C PRO A 88 -13.47 -19.33 11.70
N GLN A 89 -13.62 -19.70 12.97
CA GLN A 89 -12.76 -19.26 14.08
C GLN A 89 -11.33 -19.82 14.03
N HIS A 90 -10.89 -20.37 12.91
CA HIS A 90 -9.51 -20.83 12.72
C HIS A 90 -8.86 -20.19 11.49
N LEU A 91 -9.57 -19.29 10.80
CA LEU A 91 -8.97 -18.53 9.73
C LEU A 91 -7.95 -17.53 10.30
N PRO A 92 -6.84 -17.29 9.59
CA PRO A 92 -5.93 -16.20 9.90
C PRO A 92 -6.64 -14.84 9.84
N VAL A 93 -6.09 -13.87 10.56
CA VAL A 93 -6.55 -12.49 10.52
C VAL A 93 -5.99 -11.82 9.26
N PHE A 94 -6.88 -11.17 8.51
CA PHE A 94 -6.53 -10.36 7.37
C PHE A 94 -6.40 -8.90 7.80
N LEU A 95 -5.19 -8.36 7.79
CA LEU A 95 -4.92 -6.96 8.11
C LEU A 95 -4.80 -6.15 6.82
N TYR A 96 -5.60 -5.09 6.67
CA TYR A 96 -5.55 -4.23 5.51
C TYR A 96 -4.98 -2.84 5.82
N PHE A 97 -3.99 -2.39 5.03
CA PHE A 97 -3.54 -0.99 5.01
C PHE A 97 -3.96 -0.33 3.70
N HIS A 98 -4.74 0.74 3.81
CA HIS A 98 -5.31 1.46 2.67
C HIS A 98 -4.24 2.17 1.82
N ALA A 99 -4.63 2.57 0.61
CA ALA A 99 -3.77 3.33 -0.31
C ALA A 99 -3.63 4.81 0.12
N GLY A 100 -3.37 5.71 -0.83
CA GLY A 100 -3.28 7.15 -0.55
C GLY A 100 -1.88 7.67 -0.19
N GLY A 101 -0.84 6.89 -0.49
CA GLY A 101 0.55 7.39 -0.52
C GLY A 101 1.07 7.94 0.82
N LEU A 102 0.51 7.47 1.96
CA LEU A 102 0.73 7.97 3.32
C LEU A 102 0.16 9.36 3.63
N VAL A 103 -0.54 9.99 2.69
CA VAL A 103 -1.00 11.38 2.82
C VAL A 103 -2.52 11.54 2.74
N ALA A 104 -3.23 10.55 2.19
CA ALA A 104 -4.66 10.58 1.93
C ALA A 104 -5.35 9.25 2.23
N TRP A 105 -6.68 9.27 2.07
CA TRP A 105 -7.61 8.16 2.30
C TRP A 105 -7.65 7.69 3.75
N ASP A 106 -8.61 6.81 4.03
CA ASP A 106 -8.79 6.22 5.35
C ASP A 106 -9.20 4.74 5.26
N ARG A 107 -9.49 4.16 6.43
CA ARG A 107 -9.92 2.76 6.59
C ARG A 107 -11.18 2.34 5.82
N LYS A 108 -11.98 3.28 5.28
CA LYS A 108 -13.18 2.96 4.49
C LYS A 108 -12.87 2.65 3.03
N HIS A 109 -11.67 3.01 2.57
CA HIS A 109 -11.20 2.76 1.21
C HIS A 109 -10.66 1.34 1.05
N VAL A 110 -11.53 0.34 1.20
CA VAL A 110 -11.20 -1.08 1.06
C VAL A 110 -11.79 -1.60 -0.24
N PRO A 111 -11.04 -2.24 -1.14
CA PRO A 111 -11.64 -2.79 -2.36
C PRO A 111 -12.71 -3.85 -2.06
N PRO A 112 -13.87 -3.85 -2.73
CA PRO A 112 -14.91 -4.84 -2.48
C PRO A 112 -14.40 -6.27 -2.68
N TRP A 113 -13.65 -6.54 -3.75
CA TRP A 113 -13.09 -7.86 -4.02
C TRP A 113 -12.17 -8.35 -2.89
N LEU A 114 -11.49 -7.45 -2.17
CA LEU A 114 -10.62 -7.85 -1.07
C LEU A 114 -11.45 -8.47 0.06
N VAL A 115 -12.59 -7.87 0.39
CA VAL A 115 -13.53 -8.43 1.36
C VAL A 115 -14.09 -9.77 0.87
N GLN A 116 -14.36 -9.91 -0.43
CA GLN A 116 -14.80 -11.19 -1.02
C GLN A 116 -13.73 -12.28 -0.88
N VAL A 117 -12.47 -11.96 -1.15
CA VAL A 117 -11.33 -12.88 -1.04
C VAL A 117 -11.12 -13.39 0.39
N CYS A 118 -11.45 -12.58 1.39
CA CYS A 118 -11.37 -12.96 2.80
C CYS A 118 -12.60 -13.74 3.28
N SER A 119 -13.67 -13.81 2.48
CA SER A 119 -14.86 -14.58 2.84
C SER A 119 -14.58 -16.09 2.73
N PRO A 120 -15.02 -16.90 3.71
CA PRO A 120 -14.84 -18.36 3.68
C PRO A 120 -15.50 -19.04 2.47
N LEU A 121 -16.40 -18.36 1.76
CA LEU A 121 -16.99 -18.86 0.53
C LEU A 121 -16.03 -18.86 -0.67
N TRP A 122 -14.94 -18.09 -0.59
CA TRP A 122 -13.94 -17.96 -1.65
C TRP A 122 -12.61 -18.66 -1.33
N ARG A 123 -12.35 -19.07 -0.08
CA ARG A 123 -11.12 -19.76 0.31
C ARG A 123 -11.35 -20.93 1.27
N ALA A 124 -10.72 -22.06 0.96
CA ALA A 124 -10.59 -23.21 1.85
C ALA A 124 -9.18 -23.22 2.47
N TRP A 125 -9.00 -22.49 3.58
CA TRP A 125 -7.78 -22.52 4.38
C TRP A 125 -7.95 -23.44 5.58
N ASP A 126 -7.86 -24.75 5.33
CA ASP A 126 -7.86 -25.74 6.40
C ASP A 126 -6.51 -25.76 7.13
N GLY A 127 -6.55 -25.73 8.48
CA GLY A 127 -5.40 -26.07 9.33
C GLY A 127 -4.49 -24.94 9.80
N ARG A 128 -4.89 -23.66 9.68
CA ARG A 128 -4.12 -22.52 10.20
C ARG A 128 -4.58 -22.07 11.58
N CYS A 129 -3.73 -21.32 12.28
CA CYS A 129 -4.00 -20.82 13.63
C CYS A 129 -4.57 -19.40 13.58
N LEU A 130 -5.45 -19.06 14.52
CA LEU A 130 -5.97 -17.70 14.74
C LEU A 130 -4.88 -16.62 14.93
N SER A 131 -3.67 -17.03 15.30
CA SER A 131 -2.54 -16.12 15.49
C SER A 131 -1.84 -15.71 14.19
N ASP A 132 -2.15 -16.38 13.07
CA ASP A 132 -1.55 -16.07 11.77
C ASP A 132 -2.18 -14.79 11.20
N ILE A 133 -1.33 -13.88 10.73
CA ILE A 133 -1.71 -12.61 10.12
C ILE A 133 -1.28 -12.62 8.65
N MET A 134 -2.22 -12.29 7.76
CA MET A 134 -1.94 -11.98 6.37
C MET A 134 -2.21 -10.51 6.11
N THR A 135 -1.24 -9.82 5.55
CA THR A 135 -1.40 -8.39 5.28
C THR A 135 -1.72 -8.15 3.82
N TYR A 136 -2.78 -7.41 3.57
CA TYR A 136 -3.14 -6.89 2.26
C TYR A 136 -2.91 -5.40 2.31
N ALA A 137 -2.27 -4.85 1.29
CA ALA A 137 -2.03 -3.42 1.30
C ALA A 137 -1.82 -2.87 -0.10
N SER A 138 -2.19 -1.60 -0.24
CA SER A 138 -2.20 -0.90 -1.52
C SER A 138 -1.35 0.36 -1.44
N ARG A 139 -0.62 0.71 -2.51
CA ARG A 139 0.24 1.90 -2.62
C ARG A 139 1.04 2.17 -1.32
N GLY A 140 0.82 3.32 -0.66
CA GLY A 140 1.50 3.70 0.59
C GLY A 140 1.19 2.80 1.78
N GLY A 141 0.03 2.13 1.84
CA GLY A 141 -0.24 1.13 2.86
C GLY A 141 0.71 -0.07 2.77
N PHE A 142 1.19 -0.41 1.56
CA PHE A 142 2.12 -1.51 1.40
C PHE A 142 3.50 -1.22 2.00
N PHE A 143 3.88 0.07 2.11
CA PHE A 143 5.08 0.46 2.84
C PHE A 143 4.97 0.03 4.31
N LEU A 144 3.82 0.25 4.95
CA LEU A 144 3.58 -0.20 6.33
C LEU A 144 3.62 -1.73 6.45
N ALA A 145 3.04 -2.44 5.49
CA ALA A 145 3.11 -3.91 5.42
C ALA A 145 4.56 -4.42 5.27
N ALA A 146 5.36 -3.75 4.44
CA ALA A 146 6.78 -4.07 4.26
C ALA A 146 7.60 -3.83 5.54
N LEU A 147 7.30 -2.77 6.31
CA LEU A 147 7.93 -2.55 7.61
C LEU A 147 7.66 -3.70 8.57
N LEU A 148 6.43 -4.23 8.63
CA LEU A 148 6.11 -5.40 9.46
C LEU A 148 6.92 -6.64 9.06
N ALA A 149 7.18 -6.82 7.76
CA ALA A 149 8.03 -7.91 7.28
C ALA A 149 9.51 -7.70 7.61
N HIS A 150 10.01 -6.46 7.56
CA HIS A 150 11.37 -6.13 8.01
C HIS A 150 11.57 -6.41 9.51
N GLU A 151 10.53 -6.21 10.34
CA GLU A 151 10.50 -6.53 11.77
C GLU A 151 10.41 -8.04 12.06
N ARG A 152 10.22 -8.88 11.03
CA ARG A 152 10.20 -10.35 11.12
C ARG A 152 9.18 -10.87 12.14
N LEU A 153 7.99 -10.29 12.15
CA LEU A 153 6.91 -10.72 13.03
C LEU A 153 6.56 -12.18 12.73
N SER A 154 6.70 -13.06 13.74
CA SER A 154 6.47 -14.49 13.56
C SER A 154 5.03 -14.86 13.22
N CYS A 155 4.08 -13.96 13.52
CA CYS A 155 2.68 -14.11 13.14
C CYS A 155 2.41 -13.68 11.69
N LEU A 156 3.29 -12.95 11.01
CA LEU A 156 3.07 -12.49 9.65
C LEU A 156 3.42 -13.61 8.67
N VAL A 157 2.40 -14.27 8.13
CA VAL A 157 2.57 -15.48 7.31
C VAL A 157 2.53 -15.22 5.80
N ALA A 158 2.00 -14.07 5.37
CA ALA A 158 1.90 -13.72 3.96
C ALA A 158 1.66 -12.21 3.73
N LEU A 159 2.03 -11.73 2.54
CA LEU A 159 1.76 -10.37 2.07
C LEU A 159 1.08 -10.37 0.70
N VAL A 160 0.13 -9.45 0.51
CA VAL A 160 -0.44 -9.10 -0.79
C VAL A 160 -0.25 -7.60 -1.01
N SER A 161 0.49 -7.28 -2.06
CA SER A 161 0.69 -5.91 -2.53
C SER A 161 -0.19 -5.63 -3.73
N ILE A 162 -0.85 -4.48 -3.75
CA ILE A 162 -1.58 -4.00 -4.93
C ILE A 162 -0.95 -2.66 -5.32
N TYR A 163 -0.16 -2.66 -6.41
CA TYR A 163 0.72 -1.55 -6.85
C TYR A 163 1.41 -0.84 -5.68
N GLY A 164 1.82 -1.64 -4.68
CA GLY A 164 2.30 -1.15 -3.41
C GLY A 164 3.67 -0.51 -3.52
N ILE A 165 3.89 0.54 -2.73
CA ILE A 165 5.20 1.17 -2.55
C ILE A 165 5.93 0.35 -1.47
N PRO A 166 6.94 -0.45 -1.83
CA PRO A 166 7.65 -1.28 -0.85
C PRO A 166 8.60 -0.44 0.01
N SER A 167 9.16 0.63 -0.58
CA SER A 167 10.07 1.58 0.04
C SER A 167 10.07 2.87 -0.79
N PHE A 168 10.29 4.00 -0.11
CA PHE A 168 10.47 5.31 -0.74
C PHE A 168 11.92 5.57 -1.15
N GLN A 169 12.83 4.62 -0.96
CA GLN A 169 14.22 4.75 -1.41
C GLN A 169 14.41 4.47 -2.91
N HIS A 170 13.39 3.96 -3.61
CA HIS A 170 13.43 3.70 -5.04
C HIS A 170 13.69 4.98 -5.87
N GLU A 171 14.38 4.86 -7.01
CA GLU A 171 14.77 5.99 -7.87
C GLU A 171 13.59 6.87 -8.30
N PHE A 172 12.40 6.28 -8.44
CA PHE A 172 11.16 7.01 -8.71
C PHE A 172 10.98 8.24 -7.79
N PHE A 173 11.22 8.10 -6.48
CA PHE A 173 11.06 9.18 -5.49
C PHE A 173 12.25 10.16 -5.44
N ARG A 174 13.23 10.00 -6.34
CA ARG A 174 14.43 10.85 -6.47
C ARG A 174 14.56 11.48 -7.86
N SER A 175 13.56 11.29 -8.72
CA SER A 175 13.62 11.62 -10.14
C SER A 175 12.85 12.88 -10.53
N SER A 176 12.24 13.58 -9.58
CA SER A 176 11.28 14.67 -9.80
C SER A 176 10.19 14.29 -10.78
N THR A 177 9.65 13.07 -10.65
CA THR A 177 8.61 12.59 -11.55
C THR A 177 7.38 13.51 -11.44
N MET A 178 6.91 13.98 -12.58
CA MET A 178 5.75 14.85 -12.69
C MET A 178 4.48 14.01 -12.88
N LEU A 179 3.65 13.93 -11.84
CA LEU A 179 2.38 13.19 -11.85
C LEU A 179 1.17 14.07 -12.19
N THR A 180 1.35 15.39 -12.17
CA THR A 180 0.32 16.39 -12.51
C THR A 180 0.68 17.09 -13.83
N PRO A 181 -0.26 17.76 -14.51
CA PRO A 181 0.07 18.53 -15.72
C PRO A 181 1.10 19.64 -15.49
N GLU A 182 1.11 20.23 -14.29
CA GLU A 182 2.01 21.30 -13.87
C GLU A 182 2.49 21.07 -12.44
N PRO A 183 3.68 21.59 -12.04
CA PRO A 183 4.15 21.49 -10.66
C PRO A 183 3.17 22.13 -9.67
N ILE A 184 2.99 21.48 -8.53
CA ILE A 184 2.21 22.03 -7.42
C ILE A 184 3.06 23.08 -6.69
N ALA A 185 2.52 24.29 -6.54
CA ALA A 185 3.22 25.37 -5.87
C ALA A 185 3.35 25.11 -4.35
N SER A 186 4.53 25.40 -3.78
CA SER A 186 4.81 25.14 -2.35
C SER A 186 3.88 25.88 -1.39
N ASP A 187 3.42 27.08 -1.76
CA ASP A 187 2.47 27.85 -0.95
C ASP A 187 1.09 27.16 -0.85
N ALA A 188 0.70 26.38 -1.86
CA ALA A 188 -0.51 25.57 -1.82
C ALA A 188 -0.43 24.43 -0.80
N MET A 189 0.78 23.86 -0.59
CA MET A 189 1.01 22.72 0.31
C MET A 189 1.41 23.13 1.73
N LYS A 190 1.98 24.34 1.90
CA LYS A 190 2.54 24.85 3.15
C LYS A 190 1.66 24.62 4.38
N ARG A 191 0.35 24.87 4.26
CA ARG A 191 -0.59 24.70 5.39
C ARG A 191 -0.73 23.24 5.85
N HIS A 192 -0.51 22.27 4.97
CA HIS A 192 -0.59 20.86 5.29
C HIS A 192 0.73 20.35 5.89
N GLU A 193 1.86 20.95 5.49
CA GLU A 193 3.18 20.68 6.04
C GLU A 193 3.37 21.28 7.44
N GLU A 194 2.87 22.51 7.66
CA GLU A 194 3.01 23.25 8.91
C GLU A 194 1.80 23.07 9.86
N GLY A 195 0.71 22.51 9.36
CA GLY A 195 -0.52 22.30 10.10
C GLY A 195 -0.43 21.16 11.12
N PRO A 196 -1.41 21.05 12.03
CA PRO A 196 -1.48 19.90 12.93
C PRO A 196 -1.67 18.59 12.15
N MET A 197 -1.18 17.49 12.71
CA MET A 197 -1.45 16.16 12.18
C MET A 197 -2.94 15.86 12.27
N THR A 198 -3.52 15.39 11.17
CA THR A 198 -4.95 15.05 11.05
C THR A 198 -5.11 13.71 10.38
N ALA A 199 -6.01 12.88 10.91
CA ALA A 199 -6.51 11.72 10.16
C ALA A 199 -7.47 12.19 9.06
N TRP A 200 -7.36 11.60 7.88
CA TRP A 200 -8.35 11.80 6.83
C TRP A 200 -9.69 11.17 7.24
N VAL A 201 -10.79 11.80 6.82
CA VAL A 201 -12.14 11.27 7.02
C VAL A 201 -12.87 11.36 5.70
N SER A 202 -13.21 10.20 5.14
CA SER A 202 -13.99 10.10 3.91
C SER A 202 -15.41 10.59 4.14
N GLU A 203 -15.92 11.38 3.19
CA GLU A 203 -17.28 11.86 3.18
C GLU A 203 -18.27 10.72 2.89
N ALA A 204 -19.52 10.90 3.31
CA ALA A 204 -20.59 9.99 2.91
C ALA A 204 -20.85 10.12 1.40
N GLY A 205 -20.95 8.99 0.71
CA GLY A 205 -21.28 8.94 -0.72
C GLY A 205 -20.09 9.02 -1.67
N GLU A 206 -18.85 9.08 -1.18
CA GLU A 206 -17.66 8.89 -2.03
C GLU A 206 -17.72 7.52 -2.73
N PRO A 207 -17.56 7.45 -4.06
CA PRO A 207 -17.76 6.19 -4.80
C PRO A 207 -16.70 5.12 -4.50
N GLU A 208 -15.55 5.51 -3.98
CA GLU A 208 -14.45 4.62 -3.55
C GLU A 208 -14.63 4.07 -2.14
N VAL A 209 -15.58 4.60 -1.36
CA VAL A 209 -15.86 4.12 0.00
C VAL A 209 -16.61 2.80 -0.05
N PHE A 210 -16.01 1.79 0.58
CA PHE A 210 -16.66 0.50 0.73
C PHE A 210 -17.77 0.55 1.76
N LEU A 211 -18.90 -0.03 1.40
CA LEU A 211 -20.02 -0.26 2.29
C LEU A 211 -20.35 -1.76 2.28
N VAL A 212 -20.58 -2.34 3.46
CA VAL A 212 -20.94 -3.76 3.59
C VAL A 212 -22.14 -4.13 2.72
N GLN A 213 -23.06 -3.19 2.50
CA GLN A 213 -24.25 -3.32 1.65
C GLN A 213 -23.92 -3.57 0.16
N MET A 214 -22.68 -3.30 -0.28
CA MET A 214 -22.19 -3.66 -1.61
C MET A 214 -22.07 -5.17 -1.80
N LEU A 215 -22.11 -5.95 -0.72
CA LEU A 215 -22.06 -7.41 -0.73
C LEU A 215 -23.35 -8.00 -0.17
N ASN A 216 -23.74 -9.15 -0.72
CA ASN A 216 -24.76 -10.02 -0.17
C ASN A 216 -24.20 -10.78 1.05
N PRO A 217 -25.05 -11.43 1.87
CA PRO A 217 -24.58 -12.26 2.99
C PRO A 217 -23.62 -13.39 2.58
N ASP A 218 -23.72 -13.87 1.33
CA ASP A 218 -22.82 -14.86 0.75
C ASP A 218 -21.51 -14.25 0.18
N GLY A 219 -21.25 -12.96 0.44
CA GLY A 219 -20.08 -12.24 -0.06
C GLY A 219 -20.07 -12.01 -1.57
N SER A 220 -21.11 -12.39 -2.32
CA SER A 220 -21.24 -12.01 -3.72
C SER A 220 -21.60 -10.54 -3.85
N ARG A 221 -21.33 -9.92 -5.00
CA ARG A 221 -21.75 -8.55 -5.29
C ARG A 221 -23.27 -8.39 -5.13
N ASN A 222 -23.69 -7.43 -4.31
CA ASN A 222 -25.07 -6.97 -4.29
C ASN A 222 -25.36 -6.08 -5.51
N ARG A 223 -26.09 -6.62 -6.49
CA ARG A 223 -26.44 -5.89 -7.72
C ARG A 223 -27.56 -4.88 -7.53
N ASP A 224 -28.31 -5.00 -6.43
CA ASP A 224 -29.41 -4.10 -6.09
C ASP A 224 -28.91 -2.92 -5.23
N TYR A 225 -27.65 -2.95 -4.79
CA TYR A 225 -27.03 -1.82 -4.10
C TYR A 225 -26.93 -0.62 -5.04
N VAL A 226 -27.60 0.46 -4.65
CA VAL A 226 -27.49 1.76 -5.30
C VAL A 226 -26.72 2.67 -4.34
N PRO A 227 -25.57 3.24 -4.75
CA PRO A 227 -24.86 4.21 -3.95
C PRO A 227 -25.80 5.35 -3.55
N ILE A 228 -25.84 5.67 -2.26
CA ILE A 228 -26.53 6.87 -1.81
C ILE A 228 -25.66 8.05 -2.25
N VAL A 229 -26.01 8.64 -3.39
CA VAL A 229 -25.49 9.94 -3.78
C VAL A 229 -26.26 10.94 -2.94
N GLU A 230 -25.74 11.29 -1.76
CA GLU A 230 -26.25 12.46 -1.08
C GLU A 230 -25.96 13.66 -1.98
N GLU A 231 -26.99 14.37 -2.43
CA GLU A 231 -26.83 15.72 -2.99
C GLU A 231 -26.07 16.50 -1.94
N HIS A 232 -24.79 16.81 -2.20
CA HIS A 232 -23.88 17.34 -1.22
C HIS A 232 -24.50 18.54 -0.48
N SER A 233 -25.04 18.31 0.72
CA SER A 233 -25.16 19.38 1.69
C SER A 233 -23.74 19.78 2.04
N SER A 234 -23.34 20.94 1.55
CA SER A 234 -22.10 21.66 1.84
C SER A 234 -21.97 21.93 3.35
N VAL A 235 -21.75 20.88 4.15
CA VAL A 235 -21.52 20.97 5.60
C VAL A 235 -20.04 21.17 5.90
N GLY A 236 -19.14 20.88 4.96
CA GLY A 236 -17.85 21.55 4.86
C GLY A 236 -18.03 22.78 3.97
N GLY A 237 -17.51 23.95 4.38
CA GLY A 237 -17.44 25.09 3.46
C GLY A 237 -16.70 24.68 2.18
N GLU A 238 -16.92 25.36 1.05
CA GLU A 238 -16.18 25.08 -0.20
C GLU A 238 -14.66 24.94 0.03
N GLY A 239 -14.13 25.68 1.00
CA GLY A 239 -12.75 25.58 1.46
C GLY A 239 -12.33 24.22 2.02
N ASP A 240 -13.19 23.51 2.76
CA ASP A 240 -12.88 22.22 3.42
C ASP A 240 -12.83 21.04 2.43
N LYS A 241 -13.67 21.06 1.39
CA LYS A 241 -13.62 20.07 0.29
C LYS A 241 -12.42 20.30 -0.61
N GLU A 242 -12.15 21.55 -0.95
CA GLU A 242 -10.91 21.94 -1.62
C GLU A 242 -9.69 21.61 -0.75
N LEU A 243 -9.82 21.70 0.58
CA LEU A 243 -8.81 21.32 1.56
C LEU A 243 -8.45 19.84 1.51
N GLY A 244 -9.47 19.00 1.49
CA GLY A 244 -9.30 17.57 1.37
C GLY A 244 -8.59 17.21 0.07
N LEU A 245 -9.15 17.62 -1.07
CA LEU A 245 -8.59 17.35 -2.39
C LEU A 245 -7.13 17.81 -2.50
N ARG A 246 -6.78 18.93 -1.86
CA ARG A 246 -5.40 19.45 -1.80
C ARG A 246 -4.45 18.67 -0.90
N ARG A 247 -4.91 17.95 0.13
CA ARG A 247 -3.99 17.13 0.95
C ARG A 247 -3.51 15.91 0.18
N GLY A 248 -4.38 15.30 -0.65
CA GLY A 248 -3.97 14.20 -1.53
C GLY A 248 -2.79 14.57 -2.43
N LEU A 249 -2.77 15.82 -2.90
CA LEU A 249 -1.69 16.39 -3.70
C LEU A 249 -0.32 16.42 -3.02
N LEU A 250 -0.23 16.17 -1.71
CA LEU A 250 1.06 16.03 -1.04
C LEU A 250 1.88 14.88 -1.63
N TYR A 251 1.24 13.82 -2.12
CA TYR A 251 1.96 12.72 -2.74
C TYR A 251 2.70 13.20 -3.99
N GLU A 252 1.98 13.79 -4.93
CA GLU A 252 2.52 14.33 -6.18
C GLU A 252 3.54 15.44 -5.91
N TYR A 253 3.26 16.31 -4.93
CA TYR A 253 4.18 17.34 -4.48
C TYR A 253 5.50 16.76 -3.96
N TYR A 254 5.46 15.78 -3.06
CA TYR A 254 6.67 15.17 -2.50
C TYR A 254 7.43 14.29 -3.50
N VAL A 255 6.74 13.62 -4.42
CA VAL A 255 7.38 12.90 -5.54
C VAL A 255 8.14 13.89 -6.43
N TYR A 256 7.50 14.98 -6.84
CA TYR A 256 8.12 15.96 -7.72
C TYR A 256 9.31 16.68 -7.05
N ASN A 257 9.20 17.00 -5.76
CA ASN A 257 10.25 17.68 -5.00
C ASN A 257 11.30 16.72 -4.38
N ASN A 258 11.20 15.41 -4.64
CA ASN A 258 12.09 14.37 -4.10
C ASN A 258 12.19 14.36 -2.57
N SER A 259 11.10 14.72 -1.87
CA SER A 259 11.12 14.93 -0.42
C SER A 259 10.77 13.66 0.37
N PHE A 260 10.06 12.70 -0.26
CA PHE A 260 9.67 11.45 0.39
C PHE A 260 10.82 10.67 1.05
N PRO A 261 11.97 10.44 0.38
CA PRO A 261 13.06 9.68 0.96
C PRO A 261 13.55 10.27 2.29
N GLU A 262 13.63 11.60 2.41
CA GLU A 262 14.06 12.27 3.65
C GLU A 262 12.99 12.15 4.75
N LEU A 263 11.72 12.36 4.39
CA LEU A 263 10.60 12.31 5.33
C LEU A 263 10.48 10.95 6.04
N VAL A 264 10.70 9.85 5.32
CA VAL A 264 10.53 8.49 5.85
C VAL A 264 11.84 7.78 6.16
N HIS A 265 13.00 8.40 5.88
CA HIS A 265 14.33 7.83 6.15
C HIS A 265 14.50 7.22 7.55
N PRO A 266 13.95 7.81 8.64
CA PRO A 266 14.12 7.23 9.98
C PRO A 266 13.49 5.84 10.15
N VAL A 267 12.51 5.48 9.31
CA VAL A 267 11.76 4.23 9.43
C VAL A 267 11.84 3.34 8.20
N ASP A 268 12.26 3.86 7.04
CA ASP A 268 12.39 3.10 5.79
C ASP A 268 13.76 2.42 5.71
N PRO A 269 13.87 1.10 5.96
CA PRO A 269 15.15 0.39 5.88
C PRO A 269 15.65 0.23 4.44
N GLY A 270 14.79 0.41 3.45
CA GLY A 270 15.09 0.20 2.03
C GLY A 270 15.37 -1.25 1.65
N PHE A 271 15.66 -1.43 0.37
CA PHE A 271 16.02 -2.71 -0.24
C PHE A 271 17.41 -2.62 -0.84
N ASN A 272 18.42 -2.56 0.04
CA ASN A 272 19.83 -2.57 -0.39
C ASN A 272 20.16 -3.80 -1.24
N GLU A 273 21.30 -3.82 -1.93
CA GLU A 273 21.76 -5.04 -2.62
C GLU A 273 21.99 -6.19 -1.63
N PRO A 274 21.69 -7.45 -2.01
CA PRO A 274 21.95 -8.59 -1.15
C PRO A 274 23.46 -8.81 -0.97
N THR A 275 23.91 -8.76 0.28
CA THR A 275 25.26 -9.12 0.71
C THR A 275 25.18 -10.30 1.68
N LYS A 276 26.26 -11.06 1.85
CA LYS A 276 26.27 -12.22 2.77
C LYS A 276 25.84 -11.83 4.19
N GLU A 277 26.10 -10.61 4.59
CA GLU A 277 25.83 -10.05 5.91
C GLU A 277 24.38 -9.57 6.08
N ASN A 278 23.63 -9.34 4.99
CA ASN A 278 22.28 -8.77 5.04
C ASN A 278 21.18 -9.73 4.54
N LEU A 279 21.50 -10.99 4.23
CA LEU A 279 20.52 -11.99 3.77
C LEU A 279 19.44 -12.36 4.80
N GLY A 280 19.71 -12.18 6.10
CA GLY A 280 18.88 -12.74 7.17
C GLY A 280 17.40 -12.34 7.12
N TRP A 281 17.09 -11.06 6.89
CA TRP A 281 15.68 -10.62 6.82
C TRP A 281 14.99 -11.07 5.52
N ARG A 282 15.74 -11.22 4.42
CA ARG A 282 15.21 -11.69 3.13
C ARG A 282 14.80 -13.15 3.17
N LEU A 283 15.60 -13.99 3.83
CA LEU A 283 15.29 -15.40 4.04
C LEU A 283 14.02 -15.58 4.88
N CYS A 284 13.82 -14.69 5.85
CA CYS A 284 12.64 -14.62 6.70
C CYS A 284 11.48 -13.84 6.08
N TRP A 285 11.62 -13.32 4.85
CA TRP A 285 10.55 -12.56 4.21
C TRP A 285 9.32 -13.47 4.00
N PRO A 286 8.10 -13.03 4.37
CA PRO A 286 6.90 -13.81 4.16
C PRO A 286 6.61 -14.01 2.66
N PRO A 287 6.01 -15.15 2.26
CA PRO A 287 5.41 -15.30 0.94
C PRO A 287 4.64 -14.06 0.52
N THR A 288 4.99 -13.49 -0.62
CA THR A 288 4.43 -12.22 -1.10
C THR A 288 3.98 -12.36 -2.55
N VAL A 289 2.76 -11.91 -2.83
CA VAL A 289 2.33 -11.65 -4.21
C VAL A 289 2.12 -10.16 -4.41
N VAL A 290 2.49 -9.68 -5.59
CA VAL A 290 2.33 -8.29 -6.00
C VAL A 290 1.45 -8.25 -7.23
N ILE A 291 0.34 -7.54 -7.17
CA ILE A 291 -0.56 -7.28 -8.29
C ILE A 291 -0.26 -5.86 -8.79
N HIS A 292 0.12 -5.70 -10.05
CA HIS A 292 0.58 -4.40 -10.56
C HIS A 292 0.08 -4.13 -11.98
N GLY A 293 -0.46 -2.95 -12.23
CA GLY A 293 -0.93 -2.53 -13.56
C GLY A 293 0.23 -2.17 -14.49
N ARG A 294 0.29 -2.73 -15.71
CA ARG A 294 1.37 -2.46 -16.68
C ARG A 294 1.61 -0.97 -16.91
N ASP A 295 0.53 -0.20 -16.95
CA ASP A 295 0.50 1.21 -17.34
C ASP A 295 0.32 2.13 -16.12
N ASP A 296 0.71 1.66 -14.91
CA ASP A 296 0.69 2.48 -13.71
C ASP A 296 1.74 3.60 -13.82
N VAL A 297 1.26 4.84 -13.89
CA VAL A 297 2.08 6.06 -13.96
C VAL A 297 2.34 6.66 -12.58
N ASP A 298 1.52 6.31 -11.58
CA ASP A 298 1.55 6.85 -10.23
C ASP A 298 2.64 6.20 -9.39
N PHE A 299 2.89 4.91 -9.63
CA PHE A 299 4.07 4.20 -9.14
C PHE A 299 4.46 3.11 -10.15
N PRO A 300 5.50 3.33 -10.97
CA PRO A 300 5.83 2.43 -12.07
C PRO A 300 6.14 1.00 -11.63
N LEU A 301 5.79 0.03 -12.49
CA LEU A 301 6.06 -1.40 -12.32
C LEU A 301 7.51 -1.72 -11.94
N GLY A 302 8.46 -0.90 -12.40
CA GLY A 302 9.87 -1.02 -12.04
C GLY A 302 10.11 -1.11 -10.53
N GLY A 303 9.33 -0.38 -9.72
CA GLY A 303 9.45 -0.44 -8.26
C GLY A 303 9.04 -1.79 -7.65
N SER A 304 8.02 -2.44 -8.20
CA SER A 304 7.61 -3.79 -7.77
C SER A 304 8.61 -4.86 -8.22
N LEU A 305 9.17 -4.73 -9.42
CA LEU A 305 10.22 -5.64 -9.91
C LEU A 305 11.51 -5.48 -9.09
N TRP A 306 11.88 -4.24 -8.77
CA TRP A 306 13.01 -3.93 -7.89
C TRP A 306 12.89 -4.62 -6.53
N MET A 307 11.72 -4.55 -5.89
CA MET A 307 11.47 -5.26 -4.62
C MET A 307 11.66 -6.78 -4.76
N ARG A 308 11.07 -7.39 -5.80
CA ARG A 308 11.21 -8.82 -6.06
C ARG A 308 12.68 -9.22 -6.17
N ASP A 309 13.43 -8.47 -6.96
CA ASP A 309 14.84 -8.75 -7.24
C ASP A 309 15.71 -8.54 -5.97
N ALA A 310 15.35 -7.58 -5.13
CA ALA A 310 16.10 -7.26 -3.92
C ALA A 310 15.79 -8.19 -2.74
N ILE A 311 14.62 -8.82 -2.65
CA ILE A 311 14.33 -9.84 -1.62
C ILE A 311 14.92 -11.17 -2.07
N LEU A 312 14.16 -11.97 -2.80
CA LEU A 312 14.50 -13.23 -3.45
C LEU A 312 13.28 -13.63 -4.31
N GLU A 313 13.50 -14.18 -5.51
CA GLU A 313 12.44 -14.50 -6.46
C GLU A 313 11.48 -15.62 -5.97
N ASP A 314 11.94 -16.50 -5.07
CA ASP A 314 11.10 -17.54 -4.46
C ASP A 314 10.12 -16.97 -3.42
N LYS A 315 10.41 -15.78 -2.88
CA LYS A 315 9.60 -15.13 -1.84
C LYS A 315 8.57 -14.18 -2.41
N VAL A 316 8.82 -13.59 -3.57
CA VAL A 316 7.98 -12.55 -4.17
C VAL A 316 7.59 -12.94 -5.60
N ARG A 317 6.29 -13.02 -5.89
CA ARG A 317 5.78 -13.21 -7.25
C ARG A 317 5.02 -11.97 -7.71
N VAL A 318 5.35 -11.46 -8.90
CA VAL A 318 4.71 -10.26 -9.48
C VAL A 318 3.76 -10.67 -10.60
N PHE A 319 2.50 -10.29 -10.45
CA PHE A 319 1.39 -10.52 -11.36
C PHE A 319 1.01 -9.22 -12.04
N ILE A 320 1.18 -9.18 -13.36
CA ILE A 320 1.03 -7.96 -14.13
C ILE A 320 -0.32 -7.93 -14.83
N ALA A 321 -1.08 -6.86 -14.63
CA ALA A 321 -2.33 -6.60 -15.32
C ALA A 321 -2.08 -5.76 -16.57
N GLU A 322 -2.08 -6.41 -17.73
CA GLU A 322 -1.81 -5.77 -19.02
C GLU A 322 -2.88 -4.74 -19.38
N GLY A 323 -2.45 -3.58 -19.86
CA GLY A 323 -3.35 -2.49 -20.25
C GLY A 323 -4.03 -1.78 -19.07
N LYS A 324 -3.61 -2.06 -17.83
CA LYS A 324 -4.22 -1.49 -16.62
C LYS A 324 -3.27 -0.49 -15.97
N GLY A 325 -3.82 0.65 -15.58
CA GLY A 325 -3.12 1.69 -14.83
C GLY A 325 -3.26 1.52 -13.32
N HIS A 326 -3.00 2.61 -12.60
CA HIS A 326 -3.15 2.72 -11.16
C HIS A 326 -4.60 2.45 -10.70
N LEU A 327 -4.79 1.86 -9.52
CA LEU A 327 -6.11 1.63 -8.89
C LEU A 327 -7.15 0.87 -9.74
N PHE A 328 -6.73 0.10 -10.75
CA PHE A 328 -7.67 -0.53 -11.69
C PHE A 328 -8.71 -1.46 -11.03
N GLU A 329 -8.43 -1.93 -9.83
CA GLU A 329 -9.24 -2.88 -9.06
C GLU A 329 -10.22 -2.22 -8.07
N LEU A 330 -10.03 -0.94 -7.73
CA LEU A 330 -10.50 -0.33 -6.48
C LEU A 330 -12.01 -0.48 -6.23
N GLY A 331 -12.81 -0.39 -7.29
CA GLY A 331 -14.27 -0.52 -7.24
C GLY A 331 -14.81 -1.84 -7.79
N LEU A 332 -13.93 -2.82 -8.05
CA LEU A 332 -14.29 -4.05 -8.72
C LEU A 332 -14.60 -5.20 -7.76
N PHE A 333 -15.32 -6.17 -8.30
CA PHE A 333 -15.67 -7.41 -7.62
C PHE A 333 -15.02 -8.60 -8.33
N LEU A 334 -14.76 -9.69 -7.61
CA LEU A 334 -14.09 -10.88 -8.15
C LEU A 334 -14.83 -11.44 -9.37
N GLU A 335 -16.14 -11.34 -9.45
CA GLU A 335 -16.93 -11.88 -10.56
C GLU A 335 -16.79 -11.08 -11.87
N GLU A 336 -16.15 -9.90 -11.84
CA GLU A 336 -16.02 -9.03 -13.00
C GLU A 336 -14.82 -9.40 -13.90
N GLY A 337 -15.08 -9.96 -15.09
CA GLY A 337 -14.02 -10.44 -15.99
C GLY A 337 -13.20 -9.36 -16.71
N ASN A 338 -13.75 -8.17 -16.96
CA ASN A 338 -13.13 -7.19 -17.88
C ASN A 338 -12.17 -6.21 -17.17
N GLY A 339 -12.08 -6.30 -15.85
CA GLY A 339 -11.38 -5.34 -15.01
C GLY A 339 -9.89 -5.61 -14.80
N GLY A 340 -9.39 -6.81 -15.12
CA GLY A 340 -8.08 -7.28 -14.65
C GLY A 340 -8.19 -8.21 -13.43
N MET A 341 -9.40 -8.55 -13.00
CA MET A 341 -9.64 -9.42 -11.86
C MET A 341 -9.13 -10.85 -12.05
N ASP A 342 -8.95 -11.32 -13.28
CA ASP A 342 -8.32 -12.61 -13.54
C ASP A 342 -6.85 -12.63 -13.08
N VAL A 343 -6.17 -11.48 -13.11
CA VAL A 343 -4.81 -11.34 -12.57
C VAL A 343 -4.84 -11.36 -11.05
N VAL A 344 -5.82 -10.67 -10.44
CA VAL A 344 -6.05 -10.69 -8.99
C VAL A 344 -6.29 -12.12 -8.50
N LYS A 345 -7.20 -12.86 -9.13
CA LYS A 345 -7.50 -14.27 -8.79
C LYS A 345 -6.26 -15.16 -8.87
N ARG A 346 -5.51 -15.10 -9.98
CA ARG A 346 -4.28 -15.89 -10.13
C ARG A 346 -3.21 -15.53 -9.09
N ALA A 347 -3.09 -14.25 -8.73
CA ALA A 347 -2.17 -13.82 -7.67
C ALA A 347 -2.58 -14.40 -6.31
N ILE A 348 -3.88 -14.38 -6.02
CA ILE A 348 -4.45 -14.97 -4.81
C ILE A 348 -4.23 -16.49 -4.76
N GLU A 349 -4.49 -17.21 -5.85
CA GLU A 349 -4.23 -18.66 -5.96
C GLU A 349 -2.73 -18.97 -5.75
N ALA A 350 -1.84 -18.20 -6.35
CA ALA A 350 -0.41 -18.38 -6.17
C ALA A 350 0.04 -18.08 -4.73
N LEU A 351 -0.58 -17.13 -4.04
CA LEU A 351 -0.32 -16.89 -2.63
C LEU A 351 -0.67 -18.13 -1.81
N ASP A 352 -1.82 -18.75 -2.08
CA ASP A 352 -2.25 -19.97 -1.39
C ASP A 352 -1.23 -21.09 -1.57
N GLU A 353 -0.76 -21.32 -2.79
CA GLU A 353 0.29 -22.29 -3.09
C GLU A 353 1.58 -22.01 -2.32
N MET A 354 2.06 -20.75 -2.36
CA MET A 354 3.30 -20.35 -1.69
C MET A 354 3.17 -20.56 -0.18
N VAL A 355 2.03 -20.19 0.38
CA VAL A 355 1.74 -20.27 1.81
C VAL A 355 1.58 -21.72 2.29
N GLN A 356 1.06 -22.61 1.45
CA GLN A 356 0.98 -24.05 1.73
C GLN A 356 2.35 -24.74 1.62
N SER A 357 3.26 -24.25 0.76
CA SER A 357 4.59 -24.84 0.58
C SER A 357 5.58 -24.60 1.74
N VAL A 358 5.26 -23.66 2.63
CA VAL A 358 6.10 -23.27 3.78
C VAL A 358 5.71 -24.02 5.07
N VAL A 359 4.55 -24.69 5.07
CA VAL A 359 4.06 -25.58 6.15
C VAL A 359 4.47 -27.02 5.82
#